data_AF-A0A4Q3RH17-F1
#
_entry.id   AF-A0A4Q3RH17-F1
#
_cell.length_a   1.000
_cell.length_b   1.000
_cell.length_c   1.000
_cell.angle_alpha   90.00
_cell.angle_beta   90.00
_cell.angle_gamma   90.00
#
_symmetry.space_group_name_H-M   'P 1'
#
loop_
_entity.id
_entity.type
_entity.pdbx_description
1 polymer ?
#
loop_
_entity_poly.entity_id
_entity_poly.type
_entity_poly.pdbx_seq_one_letter_code
_entity_poly.pdbx_strand_id
1 'polypeptide(L)'
;MKRFLFLALSTAVLFSCTDDREKAASEYCSCFRTKEKKFSSDFKKLMGKVAQSDDPQKTLQKEVNKMDDETKLTVSEEMQSLQNIESDPVMKKCEKLIADFKVRGKDESARLKVVFEEMRKQKNCEVLTGLIALGIQQQDKIKNGDTATDDEEEAKPMKKKKTETEEE
;
A
#
# COMPACT_ATOMS: atom_id res chain seq x y z
N MET A 1 -17.84 -61.97 -23.21
CA MET A 1 -18.77 -61.26 -22.30
C MET A 1 -18.29 -59.84 -22.14
N LYS A 2 -19.16 -58.87 -22.42
CA LYS A 2 -18.98 -57.42 -22.14
C LYS A 2 -18.67 -57.21 -20.65
N ARG A 3 -17.88 -56.18 -20.30
CA ARG A 3 -18.28 -55.09 -19.37
C ARG A 3 -17.10 -54.17 -18.91
N PHE A 4 -17.26 -52.87 -19.23
CA PHE A 4 -16.85 -51.63 -18.54
C PHE A 4 -15.36 -51.49 -18.13
N LEU A 5 -14.50 -50.63 -18.69
CA LEU A 5 -14.64 -49.22 -19.12
C LEU A 5 -15.41 -48.36 -18.11
N PHE A 6 -14.81 -48.16 -16.93
CA PHE A 6 -15.12 -47.02 -16.05
C PHE A 6 -13.99 -46.00 -16.11
N LEU A 7 -14.12 -45.11 -17.11
CA LEU A 7 -13.63 -43.74 -17.05
C LEU A 7 -14.28 -43.05 -15.86
N ALA A 8 -13.64 -43.07 -14.69
CA ALA A 8 -13.95 -42.11 -13.63
C ALA A 8 -13.20 -40.82 -13.92
N LEU A 9 -13.74 -40.08 -14.90
CA LEU A 9 -13.43 -38.69 -15.16
C LEU A 9 -13.88 -37.89 -13.92
N SER A 10 -13.02 -37.79 -12.91
CA SER A 10 -13.23 -36.86 -11.79
C SER A 10 -13.06 -35.44 -12.32
N THR A 11 -14.13 -34.93 -12.93
CA THR A 11 -14.28 -33.54 -13.32
C THR A 11 -14.01 -32.64 -12.13
N ALA A 12 -12.93 -31.88 -12.24
CA ALA A 12 -12.52 -30.85 -11.31
C ALA A 12 -13.66 -29.86 -11.05
N VAL A 13 -14.28 -29.94 -9.88
CA VAL A 13 -15.10 -28.85 -9.33
C VAL A 13 -14.14 -27.92 -8.59
N LEU A 14 -13.42 -27.07 -9.32
CA LEU A 14 -12.49 -26.07 -8.77
C LEU A 14 -12.76 -24.63 -9.25
N PHE A 15 -13.98 -24.32 -9.67
CA PHE A 15 -14.32 -22.97 -10.16
C PHE A 15 -15.59 -22.43 -9.54
N SER A 16 -15.51 -21.83 -8.35
CA SER A 16 -16.56 -20.90 -7.83
C SER A 16 -16.09 -20.00 -6.65
N CYS A 17 -14.78 -19.81 -6.42
CA CYS A 17 -14.29 -18.94 -5.32
C CYS A 17 -13.40 -17.76 -5.81
N THR A 18 -13.42 -17.44 -7.10
CA THR A 18 -12.65 -16.32 -7.68
C THR A 18 -13.49 -15.05 -7.81
N ASP A 19 -14.78 -15.15 -8.12
CA ASP A 19 -15.64 -13.98 -8.43
C ASP A 19 -15.73 -12.96 -7.28
N ASP A 20 -15.94 -13.41 -6.04
CA ASP A 20 -16.15 -12.49 -4.92
C ASP A 20 -14.90 -11.66 -4.59
N ARG A 21 -13.69 -12.17 -4.87
CA ARG A 21 -12.43 -11.46 -4.59
C ARG A 21 -12.14 -10.39 -5.62
N GLU A 22 -12.28 -10.74 -6.89
CA GLU A 22 -12.10 -9.80 -8.01
C GLU A 22 -13.15 -8.68 -7.95
N LYS A 23 -14.40 -9.05 -7.65
CA LYS A 23 -15.49 -8.08 -7.45
C LYS A 23 -15.24 -7.16 -6.27
N ALA A 24 -14.79 -7.70 -5.13
CA ALA A 24 -14.41 -6.89 -3.97
C ALA A 24 -13.32 -5.87 -4.32
N ALA A 25 -12.26 -6.33 -5.01
CA ALA A 25 -11.18 -5.45 -5.47
C ALA A 25 -11.72 -4.36 -6.41
N SER A 26 -12.50 -4.74 -7.43
CA SER A 26 -13.04 -3.78 -8.41
C SER A 26 -13.95 -2.73 -7.76
N GLU A 27 -14.85 -3.14 -6.86
CA GLU A 27 -15.77 -2.23 -6.15
C GLU A 27 -15.01 -1.30 -5.20
N TYR A 28 -14.00 -1.81 -4.49
CA TYR A 28 -13.17 -1.00 -3.61
C TYR A 28 -12.35 0.04 -4.39
N CYS A 29 -11.75 -0.36 -5.52
CA CYS A 29 -11.07 0.53 -6.45
C CYS A 29 -12.01 1.58 -7.04
N SER A 30 -13.22 1.17 -7.44
CA SER A 30 -14.25 2.08 -7.97
C SER A 30 -14.68 3.12 -6.93
N CYS A 31 -14.83 2.71 -5.66
CA CYS A 31 -15.17 3.60 -4.56
C CYS A 31 -14.10 4.67 -4.33
N PHE A 32 -12.82 4.29 -4.37
CA PHE A 32 -11.70 5.21 -4.20
C PHE A 32 -11.44 6.11 -5.42
N ARG A 33 -11.84 5.69 -6.62
CA ARG A 33 -11.58 6.41 -7.88
C ARG A 33 -11.99 7.89 -7.86
N THR A 34 -13.03 8.24 -7.11
CA THR A 34 -13.47 9.64 -6.96
C THR A 34 -12.43 10.50 -6.25
N LYS A 35 -11.74 9.93 -5.24
CA LYS A 35 -10.60 10.57 -4.57
C LYS A 35 -9.37 10.56 -5.46
N GLU A 36 -9.08 9.42 -6.09
CA GLU A 36 -7.92 9.25 -6.96
C GLU A 36 -7.82 10.33 -8.04
N LYS A 37 -8.95 10.72 -8.64
CA LYS A 37 -9.00 11.76 -9.66
C LYS A 37 -8.39 13.10 -9.23
N LYS A 38 -8.38 13.40 -7.93
CA LYS A 38 -7.85 14.66 -7.37
C LYS A 38 -6.32 14.70 -7.32
N PHE A 39 -5.66 13.54 -7.38
CA PHE A 39 -4.21 13.50 -7.30
C PHE A 39 -3.55 13.85 -8.64
N SER A 40 -2.36 14.44 -8.53
CA SER A 40 -1.45 14.74 -9.60
C SER A 40 -1.06 13.47 -10.38
N SER A 41 -0.61 13.67 -11.61
CA SER A 41 -0.09 12.56 -12.43
C SER A 41 1.16 11.95 -11.81
N ASP A 42 2.02 12.78 -11.20
CA ASP A 42 3.28 12.31 -10.61
C ASP A 42 3.05 11.47 -9.36
N PHE A 43 2.09 11.87 -8.52
CA PHE A 43 1.68 11.07 -7.38
C PHE A 43 1.06 9.73 -7.78
N LYS A 44 0.19 9.73 -8.80
CA LYS A 44 -0.37 8.48 -9.36
C LYS A 44 0.73 7.55 -9.86
N LYS A 45 1.70 8.09 -10.61
CA LYS A 45 2.84 7.35 -11.14
C LYS A 45 3.75 6.81 -10.02
N LEU A 46 3.99 7.61 -8.99
CA LEU A 46 4.73 7.20 -7.80
C LEU A 46 4.04 6.02 -7.11
N MET A 47 2.75 6.15 -6.82
CA MET A 47 1.99 5.11 -6.14
C MET A 47 1.84 3.84 -6.97
N GLY A 48 1.77 3.94 -8.30
CA GLY A 48 1.83 2.77 -9.18
C GLY A 48 3.14 2.00 -9.09
N LYS A 49 4.29 2.69 -8.96
CA LYS A 49 5.59 2.03 -8.70
C LYS A 49 5.62 1.38 -7.31
N VAL A 50 5.10 2.07 -6.30
CA VAL A 50 5.01 1.57 -4.92
C VAL A 50 4.13 0.32 -4.86
N ALA A 51 2.97 0.34 -5.53
CA ALA A 51 2.01 -0.76 -5.60
C ALA A 51 2.61 -2.06 -6.17
N GLN A 52 3.58 -1.94 -7.07
CA GLN A 52 4.22 -3.09 -7.73
C GLN A 52 5.55 -3.51 -7.07
N SER A 53 5.99 -2.81 -6.03
CA SER A 53 7.25 -3.07 -5.34
C SER A 53 7.13 -4.19 -4.30
N ASP A 54 8.19 -4.98 -4.14
CA ASP A 54 8.34 -5.91 -3.01
C ASP A 54 8.75 -5.18 -1.71
N ASP A 55 9.36 -4.00 -1.85
CA ASP A 55 9.66 -3.07 -0.74
C ASP A 55 9.03 -1.69 -1.03
N PRO A 56 7.73 -1.52 -0.72
CA PRO A 56 6.99 -0.29 -0.98
C PRO A 56 7.65 0.97 -0.38
N GLN A 57 8.11 0.90 0.87
CA GLN A 57 8.69 2.02 1.58
C GLN A 57 10.02 2.47 0.96
N LYS A 58 10.92 1.54 0.62
CA LYS A 58 12.18 1.87 -0.04
C LYS A 58 11.95 2.42 -1.45
N THR A 59 10.99 1.86 -2.19
CA THR A 59 10.63 2.39 -3.52
C THR A 59 10.06 3.80 -3.43
N LEU A 60 9.18 4.07 -2.45
CA LEU A 60 8.67 5.42 -2.20
C LEU A 60 9.83 6.41 -1.99
N GLN A 61 10.72 6.14 -1.03
CA GLN A 61 11.87 7.02 -0.73
C GLN A 61 12.77 7.22 -1.95
N LYS A 62 13.12 6.13 -2.64
CA LYS A 62 13.98 6.17 -3.83
C LYS A 62 13.38 7.02 -4.96
N GLU A 63 12.07 6.90 -5.20
CA GLU A 63 11.41 7.61 -6.28
C GLU A 63 11.16 9.08 -5.93
N VAL A 64 10.81 9.40 -4.67
CA VAL A 64 10.71 10.78 -4.18
C VAL A 64 12.06 11.50 -4.26
N ASN A 65 13.16 10.83 -3.91
CA ASN A 65 14.50 11.43 -3.99
C ASN A 65 14.95 11.78 -5.41
N LYS A 66 14.36 11.17 -6.44
CA LYS A 66 14.65 11.46 -7.85
C LYS A 66 13.80 12.60 -8.41
N MET A 67 12.78 13.04 -7.69
CA MET A 67 11.93 14.15 -8.10
C MET A 67 12.65 15.47 -7.84
N ASP A 68 12.31 16.49 -8.62
CA ASP A 68 12.66 17.87 -8.33
C ASP A 68 11.89 18.39 -7.10
N ASP A 69 12.29 19.55 -6.58
CA ASP A 69 11.77 20.06 -5.32
C ASP A 69 10.29 20.50 -5.40
N GLU A 70 9.83 20.97 -6.56
CA GLU A 70 8.42 21.35 -6.78
C GLU A 70 7.52 20.11 -6.79
N THR A 71 7.94 19.06 -7.50
CA THR A 71 7.24 17.78 -7.54
C THR A 71 7.23 17.12 -6.16
N LYS A 72 8.35 17.16 -5.42
CA LYS A 72 8.41 16.64 -4.04
C LYS A 72 7.41 17.34 -3.13
N LEU A 73 7.31 18.67 -3.23
CA LEU A 73 6.37 19.45 -2.42
C LEU A 73 4.93 19.02 -2.70
N THR A 74 4.56 18.95 -3.98
CA THR A 74 3.21 18.54 -4.40
C THR A 74 2.88 17.12 -3.92
N VAL A 75 3.79 16.16 -4.12
CA VAL A 75 3.63 14.78 -3.65
C VAL A 75 3.50 14.73 -2.12
N SER A 76 4.27 15.54 -1.39
CA SER A 76 4.21 15.62 0.07
C SER A 76 2.85 16.15 0.56
N GLU A 77 2.33 17.20 -0.06
CA GLU A 77 1.00 17.75 0.25
C GLU A 77 -0.10 16.72 -0.02
N GLU A 78 0.00 15.98 -1.12
CA GLU A 78 -0.94 14.91 -1.47
C GLU A 78 -0.87 13.74 -0.47
N MET A 79 0.34 13.34 -0.04
CA MET A 79 0.53 12.37 1.04
C MET A 79 -0.06 12.86 2.36
N GLN A 80 0.10 14.14 2.71
CA GLN A 80 -0.49 14.72 3.92
C GLN A 80 -2.02 14.75 3.86
N SER A 81 -2.60 15.04 2.69
CA SER A 81 -4.05 15.01 2.49
C SER A 81 -4.68 13.64 2.79
N LEU A 82 -3.87 12.58 2.74
CA LEU A 82 -4.25 11.21 3.03
C LEU A 82 -4.09 10.81 4.50
N GLN A 83 -3.46 11.61 5.36
CA GLN A 83 -3.28 11.23 6.78
C GLN A 83 -4.60 11.04 7.53
N ASN A 84 -5.66 11.74 7.12
CA ASN A 84 -6.99 11.63 7.71
C ASN A 84 -7.94 10.76 6.87
N ILE A 85 -7.39 9.92 5.98
CA ILE A 85 -8.18 9.11 5.05
C ILE A 85 -9.13 8.15 5.76
N GLU A 86 -8.76 7.61 6.93
CA GLU A 86 -9.61 6.73 7.75
C GLU A 86 -10.85 7.45 8.29
N SER A 87 -10.74 8.77 8.53
CA SER A 87 -11.85 9.60 8.97
C SER A 87 -12.74 10.05 7.81
N ASP A 88 -12.30 9.85 6.56
CA ASP A 88 -13.04 10.26 5.39
C ASP A 88 -14.34 9.45 5.22
N PRO A 89 -15.51 10.11 5.11
CA PRO A 89 -16.79 9.41 4.95
C PRO A 89 -16.85 8.50 3.71
N VAL A 90 -16.14 8.85 2.63
CA VAL A 90 -16.06 8.03 1.42
C VAL A 90 -15.31 6.74 1.73
N MET A 91 -14.21 6.83 2.46
CA MET A 91 -13.39 5.67 2.80
C MET A 91 -14.07 4.72 3.77
N LYS A 92 -14.74 5.26 4.78
CA LYS A 92 -15.60 4.46 5.67
C LYS A 92 -16.70 3.72 4.91
N LYS A 93 -17.24 4.34 3.84
CA LYS A 93 -18.20 3.68 2.96
C LYS A 93 -17.52 2.58 2.13
N CYS A 94 -16.31 2.84 1.61
CA CYS A 94 -15.54 1.85 0.86
C CYS A 94 -15.18 0.63 1.73
N GLU A 95 -14.75 0.83 2.98
CA GLU A 95 -14.40 -0.25 3.90
C GLU A 95 -15.59 -1.17 4.21
N LYS A 96 -16.78 -0.58 4.40
CA LYS A 96 -18.02 -1.35 4.58
C LYS A 96 -18.34 -2.25 3.38
N LEU A 97 -18.00 -1.83 2.16
CA LEU A 97 -18.19 -2.68 0.98
C LEU A 97 -17.36 -3.96 1.09
N ILE A 98 -16.12 -3.90 1.61
CA ILE A 98 -15.27 -5.08 1.80
C ILE A 98 -15.91 -6.08 2.77
N ALA A 99 -16.58 -5.59 3.82
CA ALA A 99 -17.23 -6.44 4.82
C ALA A 99 -18.35 -7.31 4.23
N ASP A 100 -19.00 -6.86 3.15
CA ASP A 100 -20.10 -7.56 2.48
C ASP A 100 -19.63 -8.70 1.57
N PHE A 101 -18.35 -8.73 1.19
CA PHE A 101 -17.81 -9.78 0.34
C PHE A 101 -17.37 -11.00 1.15
N LYS A 102 -17.70 -12.20 0.68
CA LYS A 102 -17.27 -13.47 1.26
C LYS A 102 -15.82 -13.79 0.89
N VAL A 103 -14.90 -12.90 1.25
CA VAL A 103 -13.47 -13.11 1.06
C VAL A 103 -12.95 -14.08 2.12
N ARG A 104 -12.22 -15.11 1.70
CA ARG A 104 -11.56 -16.04 2.62
C ARG A 104 -10.51 -15.30 3.45
N GLY A 105 -10.53 -15.50 4.76
CA GLY A 105 -9.57 -14.92 5.70
C GLY A 105 -10.10 -15.07 7.12
N LYS A 106 -9.20 -15.43 8.06
CA LYS A 106 -9.56 -15.64 9.47
C LYS A 106 -9.85 -14.33 10.20
N ASP A 107 -9.26 -13.24 9.71
CA ASP A 107 -9.40 -11.88 10.24
C ASP A 107 -9.42 -10.86 9.08
N GLU A 108 -9.72 -9.60 9.42
CA GLU A 108 -9.84 -8.48 8.49
C GLU A 108 -8.54 -8.21 7.71
N SER A 109 -7.38 -8.34 8.37
CA SER A 109 -6.07 -8.15 7.74
C SER A 109 -5.79 -9.21 6.67
N ALA A 110 -6.10 -10.48 6.97
CA ALA A 110 -5.98 -11.57 6.00
C ALA A 110 -6.92 -11.39 4.81
N ARG A 111 -8.16 -10.92 5.03
CA ARG A 111 -9.09 -10.60 3.94
C ARG A 111 -8.59 -9.44 3.09
N LEU A 112 -8.08 -8.38 3.73
CA LEU A 112 -7.51 -7.23 3.02
C LEU A 112 -6.29 -7.61 2.18
N LYS A 113 -5.39 -8.47 2.68
CA LYS A 113 -4.25 -9.00 1.89
C LYS A 113 -4.74 -9.72 0.63
N VAL A 114 -5.80 -10.55 0.73
CA VAL A 114 -6.37 -11.25 -0.44
C VAL A 114 -7.00 -10.27 -1.44
N VAL A 115 -7.74 -9.27 -0.98
CA VAL A 115 -8.32 -8.24 -1.86
C VAL A 115 -7.21 -7.42 -2.52
N PHE A 116 -6.17 -7.04 -1.77
CA PHE A 116 -5.00 -6.32 -2.25
C PHE A 116 -4.28 -7.06 -3.39
N GLU A 117 -4.08 -8.37 -3.28
CA GLU A 117 -3.48 -9.17 -4.36
C GLU A 117 -4.30 -9.16 -5.65
N GLU A 118 -5.63 -9.09 -5.56
CA GLU A 118 -6.49 -8.91 -6.74
C GLU A 118 -6.42 -7.47 -7.27
N MET A 119 -6.33 -6.46 -6.40
CA MET A 119 -6.15 -5.06 -6.80
C MET A 119 -4.84 -4.81 -7.55
N ARG A 120 -3.73 -5.47 -7.16
CA ARG A 120 -2.43 -5.39 -7.85
C ARG A 120 -2.50 -5.80 -9.32
N LYS A 121 -3.43 -6.69 -9.67
CA LYS A 121 -3.67 -7.14 -11.06
C LYS A 121 -4.46 -6.10 -11.87
N GLN A 122 -5.14 -5.18 -11.20
CA GLN A 122 -5.97 -4.15 -11.81
C GLN A 122 -5.18 -2.84 -12.00
N LYS A 123 -4.97 -2.44 -13.26
CA LYS A 123 -4.20 -1.21 -13.61
C LYS A 123 -4.89 0.09 -13.20
N ASN A 124 -6.16 0.04 -12.82
CA ASN A 124 -6.98 1.20 -12.52
C ASN A 124 -7.14 1.46 -11.00
N CYS A 125 -6.21 0.96 -10.20
CA CYS A 125 -6.26 1.02 -8.75
C CYS A 125 -4.89 1.30 -8.13
N GLU A 126 -3.96 1.81 -8.94
CA GLU A 126 -2.54 1.93 -8.60
C GLU A 126 -2.31 2.80 -7.37
N VAL A 127 -3.04 3.91 -7.22
CA VAL A 127 -2.92 4.77 -6.03
C VAL A 127 -3.32 4.05 -4.76
N LEU A 128 -4.52 3.50 -4.74
CA LEU A 128 -5.05 2.82 -3.56
C LEU A 128 -4.19 1.60 -3.20
N THR A 129 -3.75 0.85 -4.21
CA THR A 129 -2.87 -0.29 -4.03
C THR A 129 -1.52 0.16 -3.43
N GLY A 130 -0.94 1.26 -3.91
CA GLY A 130 0.31 1.81 -3.35
C GLY A 130 0.15 2.19 -1.87
N LEU A 131 -0.97 2.80 -1.49
CA LEU A 131 -1.25 3.18 -0.10
C LEU A 131 -1.42 1.96 0.81
N ILE A 132 -2.18 0.95 0.37
CA ILE A 132 -2.37 -0.30 1.13
C ILE A 132 -1.04 -1.04 1.27
N ALA A 133 -0.21 -1.08 0.23
CA ALA A 133 1.11 -1.71 0.27
C ALA A 133 2.01 -1.10 1.36
N LEU A 134 2.02 0.23 1.47
CA LEU A 134 2.74 0.95 2.54
C LEU A 134 2.18 0.62 3.93
N GLY A 135 0.86 0.59 4.08
CA GLY A 135 0.20 0.28 5.35
C GLY A 135 0.46 -1.16 5.83
N ILE A 136 0.40 -2.14 4.93
CA ILE A 136 0.69 -3.55 5.25
C ILE A 136 2.13 -3.70 5.73
N GLN A 137 3.09 -3.08 5.03
CA GLN A 137 4.51 -3.17 5.40
C GLN A 137 4.78 -2.57 6.79
N GLN A 138 4.12 -1.48 7.15
CA GLN A 138 4.23 -0.89 8.50
C GLN A 138 3.69 -1.84 9.58
N GLN A 139 2.54 -2.48 9.34
CA GLN A 139 1.97 -3.43 10.30
C GLN A 139 2.85 -4.68 10.48
N ASP A 140 3.43 -5.20 9.40
CA ASP A 140 4.29 -6.38 9.47
C ASP A 140 5.58 -6.07 10.26
N LYS A 141 6.16 -4.85 10.12
CA LYS A 141 7.30 -4.39 10.94
C LYS A 141 6.96 -4.29 12.43
N ILE A 142 5.80 -3.72 12.77
CA ILE A 142 5.33 -3.60 14.16
C ILE A 142 5.12 -4.99 14.79
N LYS A 143 4.51 -5.94 14.06
CA LYS A 143 4.23 -7.29 14.56
C LYS A 143 5.48 -8.14 14.75
N ASN A 144 6.52 -7.91 13.94
CA ASN A 144 7.77 -8.67 14.00
C ASN A 144 8.78 -8.11 15.02
N GLY A 145 8.44 -7.02 15.73
CA GLY A 145 9.34 -6.45 16.75
C GLY A 145 10.57 -5.77 16.16
N ASP A 146 10.60 -5.51 14.85
CA ASP A 146 11.59 -4.65 14.22
C ASP A 146 11.24 -3.19 14.54
N THR A 147 11.39 -2.81 15.81
CA THR A 147 11.64 -1.41 16.16
C THR A 147 12.92 -1.03 15.45
N ALA A 148 12.80 -0.15 14.44
CA ALA A 148 13.94 0.51 13.85
C ALA A 148 14.79 1.07 15.01
N THR A 149 15.96 0.47 15.24
CA THR A 149 17.04 1.16 15.93
C THR A 149 17.29 2.42 15.13
N ASP A 150 16.96 3.55 15.75
CA ASP A 150 17.43 4.85 15.34
C ASP A 150 18.94 4.74 15.12
N ASP A 151 19.38 5.02 13.90
CA ASP A 151 20.76 5.38 13.64
C ASP A 151 21.02 6.69 14.38
N GLU A 152 21.42 6.57 15.65
CA GLU A 152 22.06 7.60 16.45
C GLU A 152 23.40 7.92 15.77
N GLU A 153 23.36 8.74 14.71
CA GLU A 153 24.57 9.34 14.14
C GLU A 153 25.11 10.34 15.17
N GLU A 154 26.09 9.87 15.93
CA GLU A 154 26.85 10.62 16.93
C GLU A 154 27.18 12.05 16.46
N ALA A 155 26.55 13.03 17.10
CA ALA A 155 26.98 14.41 17.04
C ALA A 155 28.40 14.54 17.62
N LYS A 156 29.42 14.62 16.75
CA LYS A 156 30.77 15.01 17.15
C LYS A 156 30.74 16.41 17.80
N PRO A 157 31.28 16.59 19.02
CA PRO A 157 31.32 17.90 19.65
C PRO A 157 32.31 18.82 18.92
N MET A 158 31.81 19.90 18.32
CA MET A 158 32.62 21.02 17.84
C MET A 158 33.33 21.67 19.03
N LYS A 159 34.66 21.55 19.07
CA LYS A 159 35.51 22.30 19.99
C LYS A 159 35.33 23.81 19.74
N LYS A 160 34.75 24.51 20.72
CA LYS A 160 34.76 25.98 20.82
C LYS A 160 36.22 26.45 20.89
N LYS A 161 36.71 27.09 19.83
CA LYS A 161 37.95 27.87 19.86
C LYS A 161 37.60 29.23 20.46
N LYS A 162 38.07 29.45 21.69
CA LYS A 162 38.00 30.73 22.42
C LYS A 162 38.97 31.69 21.73
N THR A 163 38.45 32.76 21.10
CA THR A 163 39.26 33.90 20.67
C THR A 163 39.26 34.88 21.83
N GLU A 164 40.40 35.02 22.50
CA GLU A 164 40.66 36.14 23.41
C GLU A 164 41.07 37.33 22.55
N THR A 165 40.26 38.39 22.61
CA THR A 165 40.61 39.73 22.17
C THR A 165 41.27 40.40 23.37
N GLU A 166 42.55 40.70 23.27
CA GLU A 166 43.29 41.50 24.24
C GLU A 166 43.29 42.95 23.73
N GLU A 167 42.63 43.83 24.48
CA GLU A 167 42.84 45.29 24.45
C GLU A 167 44.13 45.59 25.22
N GLU A 168 45.15 46.16 24.56
CA GLU A 168 45.79 47.45 24.87
C GLU A 168 46.85 47.80 23.82
#